data_AF-A0A9W9FT60-F1
#
_entry.id   AF-A0A9W9FT60-F1
#
_cell.length_a   1.000
_cell.length_b   1.000
_cell.length_c   1.000
_cell.angle_alpha   90.00
_cell.angle_beta   90.00
_cell.angle_gamma   90.00
#
_symmetry.space_group_name_H-M   'P 1'
#
loop_
_entity.id
_entity.type
_entity.pdbx_description
1 polymer ?
#
loop_
_entity_poly.entity_id
_entity_poly.type
_entity_poly.pdbx_seq_one_letter_code
_entity_poly.pdbx_strand_id
1 'polypeptide(L)'
;MVVGQDQRLFAAHEDVLSVSPYFGAALKEQFLKDGAKQLALPEEEPEILSCVLEFLYKGDYFPRLLHGKRRDSWYLENAHDIHNTGGRGSSEATFFHPAVGDVVLRDTVVYCTAEKYGLEELKRLALRKQGLQSGIPADVILRSARFAYDNTPDSESRLRAHYLALIIRSRKTFKRSGTMQMEMENGGKLFFDLFVAMCNHMDDLAEMR
;
A
#
# COMPACT_ATOMS: atom_id res chain seq x y z
N MET A 1 -2.78 21.83 -2.33
CA MET A 1 -2.49 20.95 -1.17
C MET A 1 -1.02 21.12 -0.83
N VAL A 2 -0.68 21.17 0.46
CA VAL A 2 0.70 21.22 0.97
C VAL A 2 0.97 19.92 1.70
N VAL A 3 2.00 19.18 1.30
CA VAL A 3 2.11 17.75 1.58
C VAL A 3 3.49 17.42 2.10
N GLY A 4 3.54 16.58 3.13
CA GLY A 4 4.78 16.08 3.71
C GLY A 4 5.60 17.14 4.45
N GLN A 5 6.73 16.68 5.00
CA GLN A 5 7.66 17.53 5.74
C GLN A 5 8.38 18.55 4.83
N ASP A 6 8.55 18.23 3.55
CA ASP A 6 9.11 19.14 2.54
C ASP A 6 8.11 20.18 2.03
N GLN A 7 6.86 20.14 2.54
CA GLN A 7 5.78 21.06 2.18
C GLN A 7 5.54 21.13 0.66
N ARG A 8 5.66 20.00 -0.04
CA ARG A 8 5.49 19.95 -1.50
C ARG A 8 4.08 20.38 -1.89
N LEU A 9 4.01 21.26 -2.89
CA LEU A 9 2.75 21.80 -3.38
C LEU A 9 2.16 20.95 -4.49
N PHE A 10 0.89 20.58 -4.32
CA PHE A 10 0.09 19.88 -5.33
C PHE A 10 -1.13 20.71 -5.69
N ALA A 11 -1.34 20.94 -6.99
CA ALA A 11 -2.57 21.48 -7.53
C ALA A 11 -3.50 20.32 -7.94
N ALA A 12 -4.77 20.39 -7.54
CA ALA A 12 -5.79 19.41 -7.88
C ALA A 12 -7.15 20.12 -8.00
N HIS A 13 -8.03 19.57 -8.83
CA HIS A 13 -9.37 20.12 -8.99
C HIS A 13 -10.30 19.63 -7.87
N GLU A 14 -11.16 20.53 -7.40
CA GLU A 14 -12.09 20.28 -6.28
C GLU A 14 -13.09 19.16 -6.59
N ASP A 15 -13.60 19.10 -7.80
CA ASP A 15 -14.49 18.05 -8.29
C ASP A 15 -13.82 16.67 -8.28
N VAL A 16 -12.55 16.60 -8.67
CA VAL A 16 -11.74 15.38 -8.63
C VAL A 16 -11.48 14.94 -7.19
N LEU A 17 -11.12 15.86 -6.30
CA LEU A 17 -10.88 15.54 -4.89
C LEU A 17 -12.16 15.11 -4.15
N SER A 18 -13.31 15.68 -4.51
CA SER A 18 -14.60 15.40 -3.84
C SER A 18 -15.10 13.97 -4.03
N VAL A 19 -14.48 13.18 -4.91
CA VAL A 19 -14.70 11.72 -5.01
C VAL A 19 -14.29 11.01 -3.71
N SER A 20 -13.28 11.51 -3.00
CA SER A 20 -12.91 11.02 -1.68
C SER A 20 -13.83 11.63 -0.61
N PRO A 21 -14.50 10.81 0.23
CA PRO A 21 -15.27 11.30 1.37
C PRO A 21 -14.43 12.16 2.32
N TYR A 22 -13.16 11.80 2.52
CA TYR A 22 -12.22 12.54 3.35
C TYR A 22 -11.96 13.95 2.81
N PHE A 23 -11.56 14.06 1.53
CA PHE A 23 -11.32 15.38 0.94
C PHE A 23 -12.59 16.19 0.79
N GLY A 24 -13.73 15.57 0.45
CA GLY A 24 -15.02 16.25 0.39
C GLY A 24 -15.43 16.86 1.73
N ALA A 25 -15.17 16.17 2.85
CA ALA A 25 -15.39 16.72 4.20
C ALA A 25 -14.41 17.86 4.51
N ALA A 26 -13.11 17.63 4.29
CA ALA A 26 -12.07 18.62 4.57
C ALA A 26 -12.26 19.93 3.77
N LEU A 27 -12.63 19.84 2.49
CA LEU A 27 -12.88 21.00 1.65
C LEU A 27 -14.08 21.82 2.16
N LYS A 28 -15.18 21.16 2.54
CA LYS A 28 -16.35 21.82 3.14
C LYS A 28 -15.99 22.57 4.43
N GLU A 29 -15.17 21.99 5.28
CA GLU A 29 -14.72 22.65 6.51
C GLU A 29 -13.84 23.88 6.24
N GLN A 30 -12.99 23.82 5.20
CA GLN A 30 -12.14 24.96 4.83
C GLN A 30 -12.92 26.14 4.25
N PHE A 31 -13.97 25.87 3.47
CA PHE A 31 -14.86 26.92 2.97
C PHE A 31 -15.47 27.76 4.10
N LEU A 32 -15.71 27.16 5.27
CA LEU A 32 -16.29 27.86 6.42
C LEU A 32 -15.28 28.74 7.18
N LYS A 33 -13.97 28.51 7.00
CA LYS A 33 -12.94 29.11 7.88
C LYS A 33 -12.30 30.38 7.34
N ASP A 34 -11.97 30.49 6.04
CA ASP A 34 -11.33 31.74 5.53
C ASP A 34 -11.17 31.84 3.99
N GLY A 35 -11.89 31.05 3.19
CA GLY A 35 -11.88 31.16 1.72
C GLY A 35 -10.59 30.73 0.99
N ALA A 36 -9.47 30.53 1.69
CA ALA A 36 -8.25 29.97 1.12
C ALA A 36 -8.41 28.45 0.89
N LYS A 37 -8.44 28.02 -0.37
CA LYS A 37 -8.56 26.61 -0.78
C LYS A 37 -7.23 25.85 -0.64
N GLN A 38 -6.69 25.76 0.57
CA GLN A 38 -5.40 25.13 0.84
C GLN A 38 -5.50 24.04 1.91
N LEU A 39 -5.41 22.77 1.49
CA LEU A 39 -5.34 21.61 2.38
C LEU A 39 -3.89 21.28 2.77
N ALA A 40 -3.63 21.17 4.07
CA ALA A 40 -2.35 20.72 4.61
C ALA A 40 -2.42 19.23 4.99
N LEU A 41 -1.44 18.45 4.55
CA LEU A 41 -1.31 17.01 4.78
C LEU A 41 0.13 16.69 5.23
N PRO A 42 0.51 17.08 6.46
CA PRO A 42 1.90 16.97 6.92
C PRO A 42 2.37 15.51 7.10
N GLU A 43 1.44 14.59 7.38
CA GLU A 43 1.72 13.17 7.61
C GLU A 43 1.72 12.32 6.34
N GLU A 44 1.48 12.93 5.17
CA GLU A 44 1.42 12.20 3.90
C GLU A 44 2.73 12.34 3.14
N GLU A 45 3.14 11.24 2.51
CA GLU A 45 4.31 11.24 1.64
C GLU A 45 3.93 11.75 0.24
N PRO A 46 4.68 12.71 -0.33
CA PRO A 46 4.37 13.28 -1.65
C PRO A 46 4.23 12.24 -2.76
N GLU A 47 5.07 11.21 -2.76
CA GLU A 47 5.07 10.12 -3.72
C GLU A 47 3.79 9.27 -3.61
N ILE A 48 3.26 9.10 -2.40
CA ILE A 48 2.01 8.37 -2.15
C ILE A 48 0.81 9.21 -2.57
N LEU A 49 0.78 10.51 -2.23
CA LEU A 49 -0.28 11.39 -2.71
C LEU A 49 -0.28 11.47 -4.24
N SER A 50 0.89 11.44 -4.88
CA SER A 50 0.98 11.41 -6.35
C SER A 50 0.24 10.20 -6.93
N CYS A 51 0.34 9.02 -6.28
CA CYS A 51 -0.43 7.83 -6.66
C CYS A 51 -1.94 8.05 -6.52
N VAL A 52 -2.35 8.63 -5.39
CA VAL A 52 -3.77 8.91 -5.10
C VAL A 52 -4.34 9.86 -6.15
N LEU A 53 -3.65 10.96 -6.44
CA LEU A 53 -4.09 11.93 -7.45
C LEU A 53 -4.12 11.30 -8.84
N GLU A 54 -3.09 10.57 -9.25
CA GLU A 54 -3.11 9.85 -10.54
C GLU A 54 -4.33 8.93 -10.65
N PHE A 55 -4.62 8.16 -9.59
CA PHE A 55 -5.80 7.31 -9.53
C PHE A 55 -7.10 8.13 -9.67
N LEU A 56 -7.25 9.22 -8.93
CA LEU A 56 -8.45 10.05 -9.01
C LEU A 56 -8.67 10.64 -10.42
N TYR A 57 -7.59 10.96 -11.14
CA TYR A 57 -7.68 11.48 -12.51
C TYR A 57 -7.85 10.41 -13.58
N LYS A 58 -7.27 9.21 -13.40
CA LYS A 58 -7.09 8.21 -14.49
C LYS A 58 -7.70 6.84 -14.19
N GLY A 59 -8.16 6.62 -12.96
CA GLY A 59 -8.59 5.31 -12.46
C GLY A 59 -7.46 4.32 -12.20
N ASP A 60 -6.20 4.75 -12.35
CA ASP A 60 -5.00 3.94 -12.14
C ASP A 60 -3.82 4.85 -11.75
N TYR A 61 -2.79 4.27 -11.13
CA TYR A 61 -1.53 4.94 -10.81
C TYR A 61 -0.34 4.14 -11.32
N PHE A 62 0.73 4.83 -11.71
CA PHE A 62 1.92 4.19 -12.26
C PHE A 62 2.65 3.30 -11.21
N PRO A 63 3.17 2.12 -11.61
CA PRO A 63 3.08 1.48 -12.93
C PRO A 63 1.67 0.96 -13.23
N ARG A 64 1.12 1.22 -14.42
CA ARG A 64 -0.26 0.86 -14.76
C ARG A 64 -0.50 -0.64 -14.77
N LEU A 65 -1.73 -1.04 -14.47
CA LEU A 65 -2.15 -2.42 -14.51
C LEU A 65 -2.63 -2.79 -15.92
N LEU A 66 -1.93 -3.72 -16.60
CA LEU A 66 -2.18 -4.09 -17.98
C LEU A 66 -2.72 -5.53 -18.09
N HIS A 67 -3.70 -5.74 -18.97
CA HIS A 67 -4.26 -7.06 -19.27
C HIS A 67 -3.70 -7.62 -20.58
N GLY A 68 -2.93 -8.68 -20.46
CA GLY A 68 -2.35 -9.40 -21.59
C GLY A 68 -3.37 -10.33 -22.23
N LYS A 69 -4.10 -9.84 -23.24
CA LYS A 69 -5.15 -10.60 -23.96
C LYS A 69 -4.71 -11.99 -24.44
N ARG A 70 -3.43 -12.17 -24.80
CA ARG A 70 -2.90 -13.44 -25.31
C ARG A 70 -2.72 -14.53 -24.24
N ARG A 71 -2.42 -14.14 -23.00
CA ARG A 71 -2.15 -15.07 -21.88
C ARG A 71 -3.23 -15.03 -20.80
N ASP A 72 -4.27 -14.22 -21.04
CA ASP A 72 -5.31 -13.86 -20.07
C ASP A 72 -4.74 -13.55 -18.67
N SER A 73 -3.64 -12.79 -18.65
CA SER A 73 -2.87 -12.53 -17.45
C SER A 73 -2.65 -11.05 -17.24
N TRP A 74 -2.54 -10.64 -15.98
CA TRP A 74 -2.30 -9.25 -15.60
C TRP A 74 -0.83 -9.02 -15.27
N TYR A 75 -0.30 -7.85 -15.62
CA TYR A 75 1.08 -7.46 -15.35
C TYR A 75 1.18 -5.94 -15.15
N LEU A 76 2.25 -5.50 -14.50
CA LEU A 76 2.55 -4.08 -14.32
C LEU A 76 3.26 -3.53 -15.56
N GLU A 77 2.90 -2.32 -15.97
CA GLU A 77 3.65 -1.56 -16.96
C GLU A 77 5.12 -1.48 -16.53
N ASN A 78 6.04 -1.72 -17.46
CA ASN A 78 7.48 -1.74 -17.21
C ASN A 78 7.97 -2.79 -16.19
N ALA A 79 7.19 -3.84 -15.89
CA ALA A 79 7.63 -4.95 -15.01
C ALA A 79 8.94 -5.64 -15.46
N HIS A 80 9.40 -5.41 -16.69
CA HIS A 80 10.63 -5.96 -17.26
C HIS A 80 11.70 -4.92 -17.61
N ASP A 81 11.47 -3.62 -17.36
CA ASP A 81 12.36 -2.53 -17.76
C ASP A 81 12.92 -1.81 -16.52
N ILE A 82 13.98 -2.38 -15.94
CA ILE A 82 14.70 -1.82 -14.77
C ILE A 82 15.49 -0.54 -15.14
N HIS A 83 15.67 -0.28 -16.44
CA HIS A 83 16.53 0.79 -16.95
C HIS A 83 15.78 2.05 -17.43
N ASN A 84 14.45 2.07 -17.37
CA ASN A 84 13.66 3.14 -17.97
C ASN A 84 13.12 4.11 -16.91
N THR A 85 13.97 5.03 -16.45
CA THR A 85 13.62 6.15 -15.53
C THR A 85 13.01 7.35 -16.26
N GLY A 86 12.44 7.14 -17.46
CA GLY A 86 11.73 8.21 -18.18
C GLY A 86 10.63 8.79 -17.30
N GLY A 87 10.55 10.12 -17.21
CA GLY A 87 9.85 10.92 -16.16
C GLY A 87 8.34 10.73 -15.96
N ARG A 88 7.87 9.49 -15.82
CA ARG A 88 6.48 9.07 -15.61
C ARG A 88 6.21 8.63 -14.16
N GLY A 89 7.01 9.09 -13.20
CA GLY A 89 6.94 8.66 -11.79
C GLY A 89 7.77 7.39 -11.52
N SER A 90 7.99 7.07 -10.24
CA SER A 90 8.78 5.90 -9.86
C SER A 90 8.00 4.60 -10.08
N SER A 91 8.59 3.63 -10.79
CA SER A 91 8.05 2.26 -10.95
C SER A 91 8.46 1.35 -9.79
N GLU A 92 9.17 1.88 -8.79
CA GLU A 92 9.72 1.07 -7.71
C GLU A 92 8.61 0.51 -6.82
N ALA A 93 8.69 -0.79 -6.53
CA ALA A 93 7.76 -1.47 -5.64
C ALA A 93 7.89 -1.03 -4.18
N THR A 94 9.02 -0.40 -3.84
CA THR A 94 9.41 -0.04 -2.48
C THR A 94 9.94 1.39 -2.43
N PHE A 95 9.80 2.04 -1.28
CA PHE A 95 10.40 3.35 -1.04
C PHE A 95 10.75 3.50 0.44
N PHE A 96 11.65 4.42 0.76
CA PHE A 96 11.97 4.77 2.15
C PHE A 96 10.83 5.59 2.75
N HIS A 97 10.23 5.11 3.85
CA HIS A 97 9.18 5.84 4.56
C HIS A 97 9.75 6.50 5.82
N PRO A 98 9.83 7.85 5.89
CA PRO A 98 10.47 8.58 6.99
C PRO A 98 9.96 8.20 8.39
N ALA A 99 8.64 8.12 8.59
CA ALA A 99 8.06 7.75 9.88
C ALA A 99 8.38 6.31 10.33
N VAL A 100 8.61 5.39 9.37
CA VAL A 100 9.06 4.02 9.66
C VAL A 100 10.57 3.98 9.88
N GLY A 101 11.31 4.92 9.28
CA GLY A 101 12.77 4.97 9.31
C GLY A 101 13.45 3.93 8.41
N ASP A 102 12.70 3.31 7.50
CA ASP A 102 13.22 2.25 6.63
C ASP A 102 12.31 2.05 5.38
N VAL A 103 12.69 1.11 4.52
CA VAL A 103 12.02 0.78 3.26
C VAL A 103 10.76 -0.06 3.49
N VAL A 104 9.67 0.31 2.84
CA VAL A 104 8.39 -0.41 2.83
C VAL A 104 7.84 -0.56 1.42
N LEU A 105 6.86 -1.44 1.23
CA LEU A 105 6.13 -1.61 -0.01
C LEU A 105 5.26 -0.38 -0.28
N ARG A 106 5.48 0.25 -1.44
CA ARG A 106 4.75 1.44 -1.87
C ARG A 106 3.24 1.18 -1.96
N ASP A 107 2.86 0.06 -2.57
CA ASP A 107 1.45 -0.31 -2.76
C ASP A 107 0.73 -0.55 -1.41
N THR A 108 1.45 -0.91 -0.36
CA THR A 108 0.87 -1.03 1.00
C THR A 108 0.55 0.33 1.60
N VAL A 109 1.45 1.30 1.44
CA VAL A 109 1.21 2.65 1.93
C VAL A 109 0.08 3.30 1.13
N VAL A 110 0.05 3.11 -0.19
CA VAL A 110 -1.09 3.53 -1.03
C VAL A 110 -2.40 2.90 -0.55
N TYR A 111 -2.41 1.61 -0.19
CA TYR A 111 -3.60 0.96 0.36
C TYR A 111 -4.07 1.63 1.67
N CYS A 112 -3.16 1.88 2.61
CA CYS A 112 -3.50 2.47 3.90
C CYS A 112 -4.00 3.92 3.73
N THR A 113 -3.37 4.70 2.85
CA THR A 113 -3.85 6.05 2.49
C THR A 113 -5.22 5.99 1.80
N ALA A 114 -5.46 5.00 0.95
CA ALA A 114 -6.76 4.80 0.31
C ALA A 114 -7.86 4.45 1.33
N GLU A 115 -7.54 3.65 2.35
CA GLU A 115 -8.45 3.39 3.49
C GLU A 115 -8.77 4.68 4.24
N LYS A 116 -7.73 5.45 4.62
CA LYS A 116 -7.89 6.76 5.27
C LYS A 116 -8.77 7.72 4.46
N TYR A 117 -8.68 7.68 3.13
CA TYR A 117 -9.42 8.56 2.23
C TYR A 117 -10.77 8.00 1.77
N GLY A 118 -11.16 6.80 2.18
CA GLY A 118 -12.40 6.16 1.76
C GLY A 118 -12.44 5.80 0.27
N LEU A 119 -11.30 5.45 -0.32
CA LEU A 119 -11.14 5.13 -1.74
C LEU A 119 -11.07 3.61 -1.97
N GLU A 120 -12.22 2.96 -1.92
CA GLU A 120 -12.31 1.49 -1.96
C GLU A 120 -11.78 0.86 -3.27
N GLU A 121 -12.00 1.47 -4.43
CA GLU A 121 -11.43 0.95 -5.69
C GLU A 121 -9.90 1.10 -5.74
N LEU A 122 -9.34 2.14 -5.09
CA LEU A 122 -7.90 2.30 -4.97
C LEU A 122 -7.28 1.24 -4.06
N LYS A 123 -7.94 0.88 -2.94
CA LYS A 123 -7.52 -0.25 -2.10
C LYS A 123 -7.40 -1.54 -2.91
N ARG A 124 -8.43 -1.85 -3.70
CA ARG A 124 -8.46 -3.06 -4.55
C ARG A 124 -7.36 -3.05 -5.60
N LEU A 125 -7.15 -1.90 -6.24
CA LEU A 125 -6.11 -1.71 -7.24
C LEU A 125 -4.71 -1.89 -6.61
N ALA A 126 -4.45 -1.24 -5.47
CA ALA A 126 -3.16 -1.30 -4.79
C ALA A 126 -2.82 -2.71 -4.33
N LEU A 127 -3.79 -3.42 -3.73
CA LEU A 127 -3.61 -4.82 -3.34
C LEU A 127 -3.30 -5.73 -4.54
N ARG A 128 -3.96 -5.48 -5.67
CA ARG A 128 -3.72 -6.23 -6.90
C ARG A 128 -2.32 -5.98 -7.47
N LYS A 129 -1.88 -4.72 -7.49
CA LYS A 129 -0.52 -4.36 -7.94
C LYS A 129 0.54 -4.96 -7.02
N GLN A 130 0.34 -4.89 -5.71
CA GLN A 130 1.22 -5.52 -4.72
C GLN A 130 1.38 -7.03 -4.99
N GLY A 131 0.29 -7.73 -5.31
CA GLY A 131 0.31 -9.15 -5.63
C GLY A 131 1.07 -9.52 -6.92
N LEU A 132 1.35 -8.55 -7.79
CA LEU A 132 2.14 -8.72 -9.02
C LEU A 132 3.63 -8.39 -8.81
N GLN A 133 4.01 -7.81 -7.67
CA GLN A 133 5.40 -7.53 -7.35
C GLN A 133 6.17 -8.82 -7.06
N SER A 134 7.46 -8.83 -7.40
CA SER A 134 8.34 -9.99 -7.19
C SER A 134 9.71 -9.54 -6.72
N GLY A 135 10.49 -10.46 -6.14
CA GLY A 135 11.85 -10.15 -5.65
C GLY A 135 11.91 -9.26 -4.42
N ILE A 136 10.78 -9.07 -3.71
CA ILE A 136 10.74 -8.24 -2.50
C ILE A 136 11.43 -8.97 -1.33
N PRO A 137 12.37 -8.31 -0.62
CA PRO A 137 13.02 -8.87 0.56
C PRO A 137 12.03 -9.23 1.67
N ALA A 138 12.35 -10.28 2.42
CA ALA A 138 11.50 -10.83 3.47
C ALA A 138 11.25 -9.83 4.62
N ASP A 139 12.30 -9.15 5.08
CA ASP A 139 12.23 -8.07 6.06
C ASP A 139 11.33 -6.93 5.60
N VAL A 140 11.42 -6.50 4.32
CA VAL A 140 10.52 -5.47 3.76
C VAL A 140 9.06 -5.93 3.79
N ILE A 141 8.77 -7.19 3.48
CA ILE A 141 7.41 -7.75 3.56
C ILE A 141 6.88 -7.69 5.00
N LEU A 142 7.66 -8.09 5.99
CA LEU A 142 7.23 -8.09 7.40
C LEU A 142 7.02 -6.67 7.92
N ARG A 143 7.94 -5.76 7.60
CA ARG A 143 7.81 -4.35 7.95
C ARG A 143 6.59 -3.70 7.32
N SER A 144 6.32 -4.01 6.06
CA SER A 144 5.13 -3.51 5.36
C SER A 144 3.84 -4.13 5.93
N ALA A 145 3.87 -5.40 6.36
CA ALA A 145 2.77 -6.01 7.09
C ALA A 145 2.51 -5.30 8.42
N ARG A 146 3.55 -4.99 9.19
CA ARG A 146 3.44 -4.20 10.43
C ARG A 146 2.84 -2.83 10.16
N PHE A 147 3.37 -2.11 9.17
CA PHE A 147 2.81 -0.82 8.73
C PHE A 147 1.32 -0.91 8.44
N ALA A 148 0.88 -1.95 7.72
CA ALA A 148 -0.53 -2.17 7.42
C ALA A 148 -1.39 -2.34 8.70
N TYR A 149 -0.90 -3.11 9.69
CA TYR A 149 -1.61 -3.28 10.95
C TYR A 149 -1.71 -1.99 11.77
N ASP A 150 -0.65 -1.18 11.75
CA ASP A 150 -0.59 0.07 12.51
C ASP A 150 -1.42 1.19 11.85
N ASN A 151 -1.63 1.12 10.53
CA ASN A 151 -2.29 2.19 9.75
C ASN A 151 -3.66 1.79 9.17
N THR A 152 -4.23 0.65 9.58
CA THR A 152 -5.60 0.25 9.20
C THR A 152 -6.37 -0.29 10.40
N PRO A 153 -7.69 -0.07 10.47
CA PRO A 153 -8.52 -0.59 11.56
C PRO A 153 -8.55 -2.11 11.56
N ASP A 154 -8.93 -2.70 12.70
CA ASP A 154 -9.03 -4.15 12.86
C ASP A 154 -10.06 -4.82 11.94
N SER A 155 -11.03 -4.06 11.44
CA SER A 155 -11.99 -4.49 10.43
C SER A 155 -11.38 -4.70 9.04
N GLU A 156 -10.16 -4.19 8.79
CA GLU A 156 -9.50 -4.25 7.49
C GLU A 156 -8.85 -5.63 7.25
N SER A 157 -9.70 -6.65 7.13
CA SER A 157 -9.30 -8.06 7.03
C SER A 157 -8.61 -8.39 5.70
N ARG A 158 -8.88 -7.67 4.62
CA ARG A 158 -8.44 -8.05 3.26
C ARG A 158 -6.92 -7.88 3.09
N LEU A 159 -6.38 -6.73 3.45
CA LEU A 159 -4.93 -6.48 3.39
C LEU A 159 -4.19 -7.39 4.38
N ARG A 160 -4.73 -7.55 5.59
CA ARG A 160 -4.15 -8.41 6.63
C ARG A 160 -4.09 -9.87 6.17
N ALA A 161 -5.20 -10.43 5.67
CA ALA A 161 -5.24 -11.80 5.13
C ALA A 161 -4.27 -11.99 3.96
N HIS A 162 -4.14 -10.99 3.07
CA HIS A 162 -3.17 -11.03 1.99
C HIS A 162 -1.74 -11.17 2.51
N TYR A 163 -1.37 -10.40 3.54
CA TYR A 163 -0.05 -10.50 4.18
C TYR A 163 0.19 -11.85 4.85
N LEU A 164 -0.79 -12.34 5.61
CA LEU A 164 -0.69 -13.66 6.26
C LEU A 164 -0.47 -14.77 5.23
N ALA A 165 -1.25 -14.77 4.14
CA ALA A 165 -1.10 -15.73 3.06
C ALA A 165 0.27 -15.62 2.36
N LEU A 166 0.75 -14.40 2.11
CA LEU A 166 2.08 -14.16 1.54
C LEU A 166 3.19 -14.69 2.44
N ILE A 167 3.11 -14.44 3.74
CA ILE A 167 4.09 -14.90 4.74
C ILE A 167 4.12 -16.43 4.81
N ILE A 168 2.95 -17.07 4.92
CA ILE A 168 2.83 -18.54 5.01
C ILE A 168 3.36 -19.22 3.74
N ARG A 169 3.05 -18.68 2.56
CA ARG A 169 3.53 -19.20 1.27
C ARG A 169 5.05 -19.05 1.11
N SER A 170 5.62 -17.98 1.67
CA SER A 170 7.05 -17.67 1.61
C SER A 170 7.84 -18.15 2.83
N ARG A 171 7.26 -18.99 3.71
CA ARG A 171 7.85 -19.43 4.99
C ARG A 171 9.28 -19.99 4.90
N LYS A 172 9.64 -20.64 3.78
CA LYS A 172 11.00 -21.18 3.57
C LYS A 172 12.05 -20.07 3.49
N THR A 173 11.70 -18.93 2.88
CA THR A 173 12.57 -17.75 2.78
C THR A 173 12.78 -17.14 4.15
N PHE A 174 11.69 -16.93 4.90
CA PHE A 174 11.70 -16.38 6.25
C PHE A 174 12.50 -17.20 7.26
N LYS A 175 12.41 -18.54 7.19
CA LYS A 175 13.18 -19.44 8.04
C LYS A 175 14.69 -19.33 7.81
N ARG A 176 15.12 -19.06 6.58
CA ARG A 176 16.55 -18.99 6.22
C ARG A 176 17.19 -17.64 6.54
N SER A 177 16.43 -16.55 6.48
CA SER A 177 16.94 -15.19 6.69
C SER A 177 17.08 -14.79 8.16
N GLY A 178 16.41 -15.49 9.08
CA GLY A 178 16.35 -15.09 10.50
C GLY A 178 15.46 -13.86 10.78
N THR A 179 15.01 -13.17 9.73
CA THR A 179 14.21 -11.93 9.82
C THR A 179 12.89 -12.14 10.57
N MET A 180 12.28 -13.32 10.44
CA MET A 180 11.05 -13.66 11.17
C MET A 180 11.26 -13.67 12.68
N GLN A 181 12.38 -14.19 13.16
CA GLN A 181 12.66 -14.25 14.60
C GLN A 181 12.76 -12.84 15.18
N MET A 182 13.59 -11.99 14.57
CA MET A 182 13.77 -10.60 15.00
C MET A 182 12.45 -9.82 15.03
N GLU A 183 11.64 -9.96 13.97
CA GLU A 183 10.34 -9.27 13.89
C GLU A 183 9.32 -9.81 14.90
N MET A 184 9.31 -11.12 15.16
CA MET A 184 8.45 -11.73 16.17
C MET A 184 8.82 -11.31 17.61
N GLU A 185 10.12 -11.14 17.90
CA GLU A 185 10.60 -10.65 19.19
C GLU A 185 10.13 -9.22 19.47
N ASN A 186 9.98 -8.39 18.42
CA ASN A 186 9.36 -7.06 18.52
C ASN A 186 7.85 -7.12 18.81
N GLY A 187 7.20 -8.27 18.60
CA GLY A 187 5.79 -8.49 18.91
C GLY A 187 4.80 -7.69 18.04
N GLY A 188 3.52 -7.73 18.42
CA GLY A 188 2.42 -7.05 17.72
C GLY A 188 1.30 -8.00 17.26
N LYS A 189 0.12 -7.44 16.98
CA LYS A 189 -1.09 -8.21 16.63
C LYS A 189 -0.89 -9.11 15.40
N LEU A 190 -0.07 -8.66 14.44
CA LEU A 190 0.30 -9.43 13.25
C LEU A 190 0.73 -10.87 13.58
N PHE A 191 1.51 -11.09 14.65
CA PHE A 191 2.04 -12.42 14.96
C PHE A 191 1.02 -13.32 15.62
N PHE A 192 0.06 -12.75 16.37
CA PHE A 192 -1.08 -13.51 16.86
C PHE A 192 -1.94 -13.99 15.68
N ASP A 193 -2.27 -13.07 14.76
CA ASP A 193 -3.06 -13.42 13.57
C ASP A 193 -2.30 -14.40 12.66
N LEU A 194 -0.97 -14.28 12.56
CA LEU A 194 -0.11 -15.23 11.85
C LEU A 194 -0.08 -16.60 12.50
N PHE A 195 0.00 -16.68 13.83
CA PHE A 195 -0.07 -17.94 14.55
C PHE A 195 -1.40 -18.65 14.25
N VAL A 196 -2.53 -17.95 14.39
CA VAL A 196 -3.85 -18.50 14.08
C VAL A 196 -3.94 -18.97 12.62
N ALA A 197 -3.49 -18.15 11.67
CA ALA A 197 -3.50 -18.51 10.26
C ALA A 197 -2.61 -19.72 9.93
N MET A 198 -1.48 -19.88 10.63
CA MET A 198 -0.61 -21.04 10.49
C MET A 198 -1.24 -22.31 11.06
N CYS A 199 -1.93 -22.24 12.20
CA CYS A 199 -2.68 -23.37 12.76
C CYS A 199 -3.73 -23.87 11.76
N ASN A 200 -4.59 -22.97 11.27
CA ASN A 200 -5.61 -23.32 10.29
C ASN A 200 -4.99 -23.94 9.03
N HIS A 201 -3.87 -23.39 8.54
CA HIS A 201 -3.17 -23.95 7.38
C HIS A 201 -2.63 -25.37 7.62
N MET A 202 -2.22 -25.70 8.85
CA MET A 202 -1.80 -27.08 9.18
C MET A 202 -2.98 -28.04 9.24
N ASP A 203 -4.10 -27.60 9.80
CA ASP A 203 -5.33 -28.40 9.89
C ASP A 203 -5.85 -28.72 8.48
N ASP A 204 -5.91 -27.73 7.59
CA ASP A 204 -6.26 -27.91 6.17
C ASP A 204 -5.36 -28.98 5.48
N LEU A 205 -4.06 -28.98 5.77
CA LEU A 205 -3.12 -29.95 5.22
C LEU A 205 -3.28 -31.35 5.81
N ALA A 206 -3.79 -31.47 7.03
CA ALA A 206 -4.07 -32.75 7.67
C ALA A 206 -5.36 -33.37 7.14
N GLU A 207 -6.38 -32.56 6.85
CA GLU A 207 -7.65 -33.01 6.26
C GLU A 207 -7.51 -33.47 4.79
N MET A 208 -6.49 -32.96 4.07
CA MET A 208 -6.18 -33.39 2.70
C MET A 208 -5.41 -34.73 2.62
N ARG A 209 -5.07 -35.36 3.75
CA ARG A 209 -4.35 -36.65 3.81
C ARG A 209 -5.28 -37.80 4.11
#